data_AF-A0A353TDT8-F1
#
_entry.id   AF-A0A353TDT8-F1
#
_cell.length_a   1.000
_cell.length_b   1.000
_cell.length_c   1.000
_cell.angle_alpha   90.00
_cell.angle_beta   90.00
_cell.angle_gamma   90.00
#
_symmetry.space_group_name_H-M   'P 1'
#
loop_
_entity.id
_entity.type
_entity.pdbx_description
1 polymer ?
#
loop_
_entity_poly.entity_id
_entity_poly.type
_entity_poly.pdbx_seq_one_letter_code
_entity_poly.pdbx_strand_id
1 'polypeptide(L)'
;NDRQIDISKGKYEAFPMDADYNGIRFDNIFLTGDAAGLVSPFTGEGIYQALISGEETAKTILNPSYISDKMPAVIHKHKRHQQLINLMIKSGRLKSLFFATGQQLFKIPKYEKKAIELFG
;
A
#
# COMPACT_ATOMS: atom_id res chain seq x y z
N ASN A 1 10.38 -14.51 20.99
CA ASN A 1 10.89 -13.50 21.94
C ASN A 1 12.44 -13.51 21.86
N ASP A 2 13.00 -13.47 20.64
CA ASP A 2 14.24 -14.21 20.34
C ASP A 2 15.48 -13.33 20.14
N ARG A 3 15.47 -12.05 20.54
CA ARG A 3 16.63 -11.16 20.33
C ARG A 3 17.06 -10.30 21.52
N GLN A 4 16.44 -10.43 22.70
CA GLN A 4 16.74 -9.61 23.90
C GLN A 4 16.86 -8.09 23.62
N ILE A 5 16.11 -7.57 22.64
CA ILE A 5 16.10 -6.13 22.34
C ILE A 5 15.11 -5.49 23.32
N ASP A 6 15.62 -4.78 24.31
CA ASP A 6 14.80 -3.97 25.23
C ASP A 6 14.36 -2.67 24.54
N ILE A 7 13.09 -2.63 24.16
CA ILE A 7 12.46 -1.46 23.53
C ILE A 7 11.75 -0.54 24.53
N SER A 8 11.83 -0.81 25.84
CA SER A 8 11.07 -0.07 26.87
C SER A 8 11.43 1.43 26.94
N LYS A 9 12.66 1.78 26.53
CA LYS A 9 13.15 3.16 26.47
C LYS A 9 13.23 3.71 25.03
N GLY A 10 12.65 3.00 24.07
CA GLY A 10 12.65 3.42 22.67
C GLY A 10 11.86 4.72 22.49
N LYS A 11 12.44 5.68 21.79
CA LYS A 11 11.72 6.87 21.33
C LYS A 11 10.97 6.49 20.04
N TYR A 12 9.64 6.44 20.12
CA TYR A 12 8.81 6.17 18.95
C TYR A 12 8.70 7.42 18.09
N GLU A 13 9.07 7.29 16.82
CA GLU A 13 9.01 8.36 15.83
C GLU A 13 8.28 7.86 14.58
N ALA A 14 7.58 8.75 13.91
CA ALA A 14 6.85 8.47 12.67
C ALA A 14 7.00 9.66 11.73
N PHE A 15 6.94 9.39 10.43
CA PHE A 15 6.98 10.39 9.38
C PHE A 15 5.85 10.13 8.36
N PRO A 16 5.29 11.17 7.75
CA PRO A 16 4.33 10.99 6.66
C PRO A 16 4.91 10.15 5.52
N MET A 17 4.12 9.22 4.99
CA MET A 17 4.49 8.41 3.84
C MET A 17 3.84 8.97 2.57
N ASP A 18 4.54 8.86 1.45
CA ASP A 18 4.01 9.23 0.14
C ASP A 18 3.22 8.05 -0.46
N ALA A 19 2.02 8.34 -0.92
CA ALA A 19 1.11 7.40 -1.58
C ALA A 19 0.57 7.96 -2.91
N ASP A 20 1.17 9.03 -3.45
CA ASP A 20 0.76 9.62 -4.72
C ASP A 20 1.51 8.99 -5.91
N TYR A 21 1.04 7.80 -6.31
CA TYR A 21 1.65 7.06 -7.41
C TYR A 21 1.48 7.77 -8.77
N ASN A 22 2.59 8.28 -9.32
CA ASN A 22 2.65 8.96 -10.63
C ASN A 22 3.43 8.17 -11.71
N GLY A 23 3.97 7.00 -11.37
CA GLY A 23 4.81 6.19 -12.25
C GLY A 23 6.12 5.75 -11.59
N ILE A 24 6.84 4.82 -12.22
CA ILE A 24 8.12 4.31 -11.70
C ILE A 24 9.33 4.67 -12.57
N ARG A 25 9.13 5.15 -13.80
CA ARG A 25 10.18 5.45 -14.76
C ARG A 25 9.96 6.82 -15.38
N PHE A 26 10.98 7.65 -15.28
CA PHE A 26 11.03 9.02 -15.78
C PHE A 26 12.36 9.17 -16.52
N ASP A 27 12.36 8.87 -17.83
CA ASP A 27 13.57 8.80 -18.66
C ASP A 27 14.65 7.85 -18.10
N ASN A 28 15.73 8.44 -17.56
CA ASN A 28 16.85 7.76 -16.93
C ASN A 28 16.75 7.68 -15.40
N ILE A 29 15.64 8.12 -14.81
CA ILE A 29 15.36 8.09 -13.37
C ILE A 29 14.31 7.02 -13.10
N PHE A 30 14.54 6.23 -12.05
CA PHE A 30 13.59 5.24 -11.57
C PHE A 30 13.27 5.51 -10.11
N LEU A 31 11.98 5.44 -9.77
CA LEU A 31 11.49 5.58 -8.40
C LEU A 31 10.94 4.23 -7.93
N THR A 32 11.19 3.90 -6.66
CA THR A 32 10.72 2.65 -6.05
C THR A 32 10.24 2.89 -4.61
N GLY A 33 9.42 1.97 -4.09
CA GLY A 33 8.85 2.05 -2.75
C GLY A 33 8.12 3.37 -2.49
N ASP A 34 8.33 3.93 -1.29
CA ASP A 34 7.74 5.19 -0.85
C ASP A 34 8.11 6.36 -1.79
N ALA A 35 9.32 6.37 -2.36
CA ALA A 35 9.73 7.40 -3.31
C ALA A 35 8.93 7.39 -4.62
N ALA A 36 8.29 6.25 -4.96
CA ALA A 36 7.37 6.14 -6.09
C ALA A 36 5.90 6.36 -5.70
N GLY A 37 5.61 6.66 -4.44
CA GLY A 37 4.24 6.75 -3.93
C GLY A 37 3.52 5.40 -3.89
N LEU A 38 4.24 4.28 -3.74
CA LEU A 38 3.63 2.93 -3.82
C LEU A 38 3.04 2.42 -2.51
N VAL A 39 3.22 3.14 -1.40
CA VAL A 39 2.60 2.82 -0.11
C VAL A 39 1.09 2.74 -0.29
N SER A 40 0.44 1.76 0.36
CA SER A 40 -1.02 1.68 0.35
C SER A 40 -1.62 2.94 0.98
N PRO A 41 -2.45 3.72 0.25
CA PRO A 41 -3.12 4.89 0.81
C PRO A 41 -4.23 4.50 1.81
N PHE A 42 -4.58 3.22 1.90
CA PHE A 42 -5.65 2.73 2.78
C PHE A 42 -5.10 2.04 4.03
N THR A 43 -4.06 1.20 3.89
CA THR A 43 -3.51 0.40 5.00
C THR A 43 -2.18 0.91 5.53
N GLY A 44 -1.46 1.75 4.76
CA GLY A 44 -0.10 2.15 5.07
C GLY A 44 0.96 1.06 4.83
N GLU A 45 0.58 -0.10 4.29
CA GLU A 45 1.56 -1.12 3.90
C GLU A 45 2.41 -0.67 2.73
N GLY A 46 3.74 -0.68 2.88
CA GLY A 46 4.69 -0.34 1.82
C GLY A 46 5.84 -1.32 1.60
N ILE A 47 6.14 -2.21 2.57
CA ILE A 47 7.34 -3.07 2.53
C ILE A 47 7.34 -3.99 1.32
N TYR A 48 6.23 -4.70 1.06
CA TYR A 48 6.12 -5.59 -0.09
C TYR A 48 6.26 -4.82 -1.41
N GLN A 49 5.60 -3.68 -1.52
CA GLN A 49 5.60 -2.83 -2.70
C GLN A 49 7.01 -2.25 -2.96
N ALA A 50 7.73 -1.87 -1.92
CA ALA A 50 9.12 -1.42 -2.01
C ALA A 50 10.05 -2.54 -2.49
N LEU A 51 9.90 -3.76 -1.97
CA LEU A 51 10.68 -4.91 -2.40
C LEU A 51 10.43 -5.26 -3.87
N ILE A 52 9.15 -5.39 -4.27
CA ILE A 52 8.80 -5.72 -5.66
C ILE A 52 9.23 -4.60 -6.61
N SER A 53 8.91 -3.33 -6.33
CA SER A 53 9.31 -2.24 -7.23
C SER A 53 10.83 -2.09 -7.37
N GLY A 54 11.59 -2.33 -6.29
CA GLY A 54 13.05 -2.40 -6.33
C GLY A 54 13.56 -3.53 -7.22
N GLU A 55 13.07 -4.76 -7.01
CA GLU A 55 13.44 -5.95 -7.80
C GLU A 55 13.16 -5.73 -9.29
N GLU A 56 11.96 -5.29 -9.63
CA GLU A 56 11.49 -5.15 -11.01
C GLU A 56 12.17 -3.98 -11.73
N THR A 57 12.50 -2.91 -11.00
CA THR A 57 13.32 -1.80 -11.52
C THR A 57 14.73 -2.26 -11.82
N ALA A 58 15.36 -3.04 -10.93
CA ALA A 58 16.71 -3.57 -11.15
C ALA A 58 16.77 -4.46 -12.41
N LYS A 59 15.76 -5.31 -12.63
CA LYS A 59 15.64 -6.12 -13.86
C LYS A 59 15.50 -5.26 -15.11
N THR A 60 14.72 -4.18 -15.03
CA THR A 60 14.53 -3.22 -16.13
C THR A 60 15.82 -2.47 -16.47
N ILE A 61 16.63 -2.11 -15.46
CA ILE A 61 17.94 -1.48 -15.65
C ILE A 61 18.91 -2.44 -16.36
N LEU A 62 18.94 -3.71 -15.95
CA LEU A 62 19.81 -4.73 -16.55
C LEU A 62 19.38 -5.12 -17.97
N ASN A 63 18.08 -5.12 -18.23
CA ASN A 63 17.50 -5.43 -19.53
C ASN A 63 16.37 -4.44 -19.85
N PRO A 64 16.62 -3.41 -20.67
CA PRO A 64 15.61 -2.40 -21.01
C PRO A 64 14.36 -2.93 -21.72
N SER A 65 14.42 -4.13 -22.31
CA SER A 65 13.30 -4.83 -22.94
C SER A 65 12.50 -5.71 -21.97
N TYR A 66 12.93 -5.78 -20.70
CA TYR A 66 12.20 -6.50 -19.66
C TYR A 66 10.83 -5.87 -19.40
N ILE A 67 9.82 -6.72 -19.27
CA ILE A 67 8.46 -6.32 -18.88
C ILE A 67 8.14 -7.02 -17.56
N SER A 68 7.84 -6.22 -16.55
CA SER A 68 7.49 -6.72 -15.22
C SER A 68 6.15 -7.46 -15.23
N ASP A 69 6.14 -8.68 -14.68
CA ASP A 69 4.94 -9.48 -14.42
C ASP A 69 4.30 -9.13 -13.06
N LYS A 70 5.09 -8.63 -12.10
CA LYS A 70 4.64 -8.33 -10.73
C LYS A 70 4.11 -6.91 -10.54
N MET A 71 4.70 -5.91 -11.21
CA MET A 71 4.31 -4.51 -11.05
C MET A 71 2.83 -4.22 -11.35
N PRO A 72 2.19 -4.83 -12.38
CA PRO A 72 0.76 -4.63 -12.62
C PRO A 72 -0.12 -4.97 -11.41
N ALA A 73 0.21 -6.03 -10.66
CA ALA A 73 -0.54 -6.42 -9.46
C ALA A 73 -0.37 -5.39 -8.32
N VAL A 74 0.86 -4.91 -8.10
CA VAL A 74 1.15 -3.86 -7.11
C VAL A 74 0.37 -2.59 -7.43
N ILE A 75 0.41 -2.12 -8.68
CA ILE A 75 -0.30 -0.92 -9.14
C ILE A 75 -1.82 -1.11 -9.03
N HIS A 76 -2.33 -2.30 -9.37
CA HIS A 76 -3.76 -2.60 -9.26
C HIS A 76 -4.25 -2.54 -7.81
N LYS A 77 -3.51 -3.15 -6.87
CA LYS A 77 -3.83 -3.10 -5.43
C LYS A 77 -3.81 -1.66 -4.93
N HIS A 78 -2.77 -0.89 -5.26
CA HIS A 78 -2.65 0.52 -4.89
C HIS A 78 -3.85 1.35 -5.40
N LYS A 79 -4.24 1.19 -6.67
CA LYS A 79 -5.41 1.87 -7.25
C LYS A 79 -6.72 1.52 -6.55
N ARG A 80 -6.94 0.24 -6.18
CA ARG A 80 -8.12 -0.18 -5.41
C ARG A 80 -8.15 0.53 -4.06
N HIS A 81 -7.02 0.58 -3.35
CA HIS A 81 -6.90 1.30 -2.08
C HIS A 81 -7.14 2.81 -2.23
N GLN A 82 -6.64 3.42 -3.30
CA GLN A 82 -6.90 4.82 -3.60
C GLN A 82 -8.39 5.10 -3.85
N GLN A 83 -9.09 4.21 -4.56
CA GLN A 83 -10.54 4.33 -4.79
C GLN A 83 -11.32 4.25 -3.47
N LEU A 84 -10.93 3.35 -2.57
CA LEU A 84 -11.58 3.21 -1.26
C LEU A 84 -11.41 4.46 -0.42
N ILE A 85 -10.17 4.98 -0.28
CA ILE A 85 -9.95 6.18 0.52
C ILE A 85 -10.67 7.39 -0.10
N ASN A 86 -10.68 7.50 -1.43
CA ASN A 86 -11.42 8.55 -2.13
C ASN A 86 -12.92 8.47 -1.88
N LEU A 87 -13.51 7.26 -1.87
CA LEU A 87 -14.92 7.07 -1.54
C LEU A 87 -15.19 7.50 -0.08
N MET A 88 -14.33 7.11 0.84
CA MET A 88 -14.44 7.47 2.26
C MET A 88 -14.35 8.98 2.47
N ILE A 89 -13.41 9.65 1.81
CA ILE A 89 -13.25 11.11 1.87
C ILE A 89 -14.49 11.80 1.26
N LYS A 90 -14.94 11.37 0.07
CA LYS A 90 -16.12 11.93 -0.60
C LYS A 90 -17.42 11.74 0.18
N SER A 91 -17.53 10.69 1.00
CA SER A 91 -18.71 10.46 1.83
C SER A 91 -18.95 11.53 2.92
N GLY A 92 -17.94 12.36 3.21
CA GLY A 92 -18.06 13.51 4.12
C GLY A 92 -18.61 13.12 5.48
N ARG A 93 -19.71 13.74 5.90
CA ARG A 93 -20.36 13.49 7.21
C ARG A 93 -20.97 12.10 7.36
N LEU A 94 -21.20 11.36 6.26
CA LEU A 94 -21.72 10.00 6.29
C LEU A 94 -20.63 8.94 6.55
N LYS A 95 -19.35 9.35 6.59
CA LYS A 95 -18.20 8.49 6.93
C LYS A 95 -18.45 7.64 8.18
N SER A 96 -19.04 8.23 9.22
CA SER A 96 -19.29 7.54 10.50
C SER A 96 -20.27 6.37 10.33
N LEU A 97 -21.30 6.56 9.51
CA LEU A 97 -22.27 5.52 9.18
C LEU A 97 -21.59 4.40 8.38
N PHE A 98 -20.80 4.73 7.35
CA PHE A 98 -20.04 3.75 6.57
C PHE A 98 -19.08 2.93 7.44
N PHE A 99 -18.35 3.58 8.35
CA PHE A 99 -17.46 2.88 9.28
C PHE A 99 -18.21 1.94 10.22
N ALA A 100 -19.30 2.41 10.84
CA ALA A 100 -20.10 1.62 11.76
C ALA A 100 -20.75 0.42 11.06
N THR A 101 -21.31 0.63 9.87
CA THR A 101 -21.90 -0.46 9.07
C THR A 101 -20.83 -1.43 8.57
N GLY A 102 -19.67 -0.93 8.13
CA GLY A 102 -18.52 -1.76 7.73
C GLY A 102 -18.03 -2.64 8.87
N GLN A 103 -17.91 -2.09 10.08
CA GLN A 103 -17.52 -2.84 11.28
C GLN A 103 -18.50 -3.98 11.61
N GLN A 104 -19.82 -3.75 11.45
CA GLN A 104 -20.82 -4.80 11.67
C GLN A 104 -20.78 -5.86 10.56
N LEU A 105 -20.56 -5.46 9.30
CA LEU A 105 -20.40 -6.37 8.17
C LEU A 105 -19.20 -7.29 8.34
N PHE A 106 -18.08 -6.81 8.89
CA PHE A 106 -16.90 -7.65 9.14
C PHE A 106 -17.12 -8.77 10.15
N LYS A 107 -18.12 -8.66 11.04
CA LYS A 107 -18.49 -9.74 11.96
C LYS A 107 -19.23 -10.89 11.28
N ILE A 108 -19.68 -10.70 10.04
CA ILE A 108 -20.38 -11.71 9.27
C ILE A 108 -19.33 -12.52 8.47
N PRO A 109 -19.23 -13.85 8.65
CA PRO A 109 -18.17 -14.69 8.06
C PRO A 109 -18.06 -14.59 6.53
N LYS A 110 -19.19 -14.29 5.85
CA LYS A 110 -19.24 -14.11 4.39
C LYS A 110 -18.43 -12.89 3.91
N TYR A 111 -18.35 -11.84 4.71
CA TYR A 111 -17.68 -10.59 4.35
C TYR A 111 -16.27 -10.48 4.92
N GLU A 112 -15.92 -11.31 5.91
CA GLU A 112 -14.58 -11.40 6.49
C GLU A 112 -13.50 -11.68 5.44
N LYS A 113 -13.70 -12.69 4.57
CA LYS A 113 -12.74 -13.01 3.49
C LYS A 113 -12.52 -11.83 2.54
N LYS A 114 -13.60 -11.11 2.23
CA LYS A 114 -13.56 -9.96 1.33
C LYS A 114 -12.86 -8.76 1.98
N ALA A 115 -12.93 -8.66 3.31
CA ALA A 115 -12.17 -7.69 4.10
C ALA A 115 -10.68 -8.04 4.06
N ILE A 116 -10.33 -9.30 4.29
CA ILE A 116 -8.93 -9.75 4.24
C ILE A 116 -8.31 -9.45 2.87
N GLU A 117 -9.01 -9.72 1.77
CA GLU A 117 -8.54 -9.36 0.41
C GLU A 117 -8.47 -7.84 0.17
N LEU A 118 -9.23 -7.05 0.92
CA LEU A 118 -9.22 -5.59 0.84
C LEU A 118 -8.03 -5.00 1.59
N PHE A 119 -7.62 -5.61 2.70
CA PHE A 119 -6.52 -5.12 3.53
C PHE A 119 -5.17 -5.75 3.15
N GLY A 120 -5.16 -7.03 2.75
CA GLY A 120 -4.00 -7.79 2.28
C GLY A 120 -3.70 -7.59 0.80
#